data_AF-A0A1A7XV64-F1
#
_entry.id   AF-A0A1A7XV64-F1
#
_cell.length_a   1.000
_cell.length_b   1.000
_cell.length_c   1.000
_cell.angle_alpha   90.00
_cell.angle_beta   90.00
_cell.angle_gamma   90.00
#
_symmetry.space_group_name_H-M   'P 1'
#
loop_
_entity.id
_entity.type
_entity.pdbx_description
1 polymer ?
#
loop_
_entity_poly.entity_id
_entity_poly.type
_entity_poly.pdbx_seq_one_letter_code
_entity_poly.pdbx_strand_id
1 'polypeptide(L)'
;LKPSKWVHTHWSGERAVLTLTHLNKEDEGMYTVRVNTKSGFDTHSAYVFVRDADVEVEGVPVAPLDVRCHDVNKDYVVVTWKQPAVEGSSPILGYYIH
;
A
#
# COMPACT_ATOMS: atom_id res chain seq x y z
N LEU A 1 2.94 -9.85 -13.53
CA LEU A 1 2.06 -9.53 -12.38
C LEU A 1 1.03 -10.65 -12.28
N LYS A 2 0.99 -11.37 -11.15
CA LYS A 2 -0.08 -12.37 -10.94
C LYS A 2 -1.36 -11.62 -10.59
N PRO A 3 -2.52 -11.98 -11.17
CA PRO A 3 -3.81 -11.48 -10.71
C PRO A 3 -3.91 -11.73 -9.21
N SER A 4 -4.28 -10.70 -8.46
CA SER A 4 -4.54 -10.81 -7.02
C SER A 4 -5.81 -10.05 -6.71
N LYS A 5 -6.37 -10.28 -5.52
CA LYS A 5 -7.50 -9.51 -5.00
C LYS A 5 -7.21 -8.00 -4.87
N TRP A 6 -5.96 -7.58 -5.01
CA TRP A 6 -5.52 -6.21 -4.77
C TRP A 6 -4.99 -5.49 -6.02
N VAL A 7 -4.91 -6.20 -7.14
CA VAL A 7 -4.39 -5.68 -8.40
C VAL A 7 -5.38 -6.02 -9.51
N HIS A 8 -5.98 -4.98 -10.09
CA HIS A 8 -6.90 -5.11 -11.22
C HIS A 8 -6.31 -4.43 -12.45
N THR A 9 -6.25 -5.18 -13.55
CA THR A 9 -5.82 -4.66 -14.84
C THR A 9 -7.00 -4.70 -15.80
N HIS A 10 -7.32 -3.58 -16.41
CA HIS A 10 -8.38 -3.46 -17.41
C HIS A 10 -7.81 -2.87 -18.69
N TRP A 11 -8.23 -3.42 -19.83
CA TRP A 11 -7.79 -3.00 -21.15
C TRP A 11 -9.01 -2.85 -22.05
N SER A 12 -9.17 -1.68 -22.66
CA SER A 12 -10.25 -1.42 -23.63
C SER A 12 -9.77 -0.45 -24.70
N GLY A 13 -9.77 -0.91 -25.96
CA GLY A 13 -9.34 -0.12 -27.11
C GLY A 13 -7.94 0.44 -26.91
N GLU A 14 -7.86 1.77 -26.74
CA GLU A 14 -6.61 2.53 -26.58
C GLU A 14 -6.24 2.79 -25.11
N ARG A 15 -7.00 2.28 -24.14
CA ARG A 15 -6.77 2.55 -22.71
C ARG A 15 -6.36 1.29 -21.94
N ALA A 16 -5.26 1.45 -21.22
CA ALA A 16 -4.76 0.55 -20.20
C ALA A 16 -5.06 1.16 -18.83
N VAL A 17 -5.61 0.39 -17.89
CA VAL A 17 -5.82 0.84 -16.52
C VAL A 17 -5.26 -0.21 -15.57
N LEU A 18 -4.35 0.23 -14.69
CA LEU A 18 -3.89 -0.52 -13.54
C LEU A 18 -4.53 0.11 -12.30
N THR A 19 -5.33 -0.66 -11.58
CA THR A 19 -5.92 -0.25 -10.30
C THR A 19 -5.26 -1.07 -9.20
N LEU A 20 -4.70 -0.38 -8.22
CA LEU A 20 -4.14 -0.96 -7.00
C LEU A 20 -5.09 -0.61 -5.86
N THR A 21 -5.66 -1.62 -5.22
CA THR A 21 -6.60 -1.44 -4.09
C THR A 21 -5.92 -1.84 -2.80
N HIS A 22 -6.27 -1.18 -1.69
CA HIS A 22 -5.67 -1.44 -0.36
C HIS A 22 -4.17 -1.17 -0.31
N LEU A 23 -3.72 -0.06 -0.91
CA LEU A 23 -2.34 0.39 -0.77
C LEU A 23 -2.08 0.89 0.65
N ASN A 24 -0.99 0.42 1.24
CA ASN A 24 -0.42 0.98 2.47
C ASN A 24 0.56 2.12 2.13
N LYS A 25 0.94 2.90 3.13
CA LYS A 25 1.93 3.98 2.95
C LYS A 25 3.27 3.47 2.38
N GLU A 26 3.66 2.24 2.72
CA GLU A 26 4.85 1.57 2.17
C GLU A 26 4.78 1.26 0.68
N ASP A 27 3.60 1.29 0.06
CA ASP A 27 3.41 1.09 -1.37
C ASP A 27 3.56 2.40 -2.17
N GLU A 28 3.79 3.54 -1.51
CA GLU A 28 4.12 4.80 -2.17
C GLU A 28 5.44 4.70 -2.95
N GLY A 29 5.47 5.23 -4.18
CA GLY A 29 6.69 5.24 -4.96
C GLY A 29 6.50 5.39 -6.46
N MET A 30 7.58 5.13 -7.20
CA MET A 30 7.59 5.18 -8.66
C MET A 30 7.06 3.87 -9.26
N TYR A 31 5.93 3.94 -9.92
CA TYR A 31 5.34 2.81 -10.64
C TYR A 31 5.67 2.91 -12.11
N THR A 32 6.01 1.78 -12.73
CA THR A 32 6.28 1.67 -14.16
C THR A 32 5.36 0.63 -14.79
N VAL A 33 4.53 1.06 -15.73
CA VAL A 33 3.64 0.20 -16.52
C VAL A 33 4.29 -0.04 -17.88
N ARG A 34 4.45 -1.31 -18.24
CA ARG A 34 4.92 -1.73 -19.56
C ARG A 34 3.76 -2.37 -20.34
N VAL A 35 3.47 -1.82 -21.50
CA VAL A 35 2.40 -2.26 -22.40
C VAL A 35 3.02 -2.95 -23.61
N ASN A 36 2.70 -4.22 -23.84
CA ASN A 36 3.12 -4.89 -25.08
C ASN A 36 2.18 -4.51 -26.22
N THR A 37 2.74 -4.03 -27.33
CA THR A 37 2.02 -3.64 -28.54
C THR A 37 2.50 -4.48 -29.72
N LYS A 38 1.81 -4.40 -30.87
CA LYS A 38 2.21 -5.15 -32.08
C LYS A 38 3.62 -4.80 -32.57
N SER A 39 4.12 -3.60 -32.26
CA SER A 39 5.43 -3.09 -32.67
C SER A 39 6.52 -3.24 -31.59
N GLY A 40 6.22 -3.86 -30.46
CA GLY A 40 7.16 -4.03 -29.34
C GLY A 40 6.50 -3.77 -28.00
N PHE A 41 7.01 -2.79 -27.26
CA PHE A 41 6.41 -2.37 -26.00
C PHE A 41 6.56 -0.87 -25.80
N ASP A 42 5.60 -0.28 -25.10
CA ASP A 42 5.67 1.08 -24.59
C ASP A 42 5.73 1.06 -23.06
N THR A 43 6.32 2.09 -22.46
CA THR A 43 6.50 2.17 -21.01
C THR A 43 6.08 3.55 -20.49
N HIS A 44 5.31 3.56 -19.43
CA HIS A 44 4.90 4.77 -18.75
C HIS A 44 5.20 4.67 -17.25
N SER A 45 5.76 5.74 -16.68
CA SER A 45 6.09 5.80 -15.26
C SER A 45 5.36 6.97 -14.61
N ALA A 46 4.83 6.74 -13.42
CA ALA A 46 4.18 7.76 -12.61
C ALA A 46 4.49 7.52 -11.12
N TYR A 47 4.61 8.61 -10.38
CA TYR A 47 4.74 8.53 -8.92
C TYR A 47 3.34 8.39 -8.31
N VAL A 48 3.14 7.35 -7.50
CA VAL A 48 1.89 7.10 -6.76
C VAL A 48 2.12 7.56 -5.33
N PHE A 49 1.37 8.58 -4.92
CA PHE A 49 1.34 9.06 -3.54
C PHE A 49 0.20 8.37 -2.78
N VAL A 50 0.51 7.77 -1.63
CA VAL A 50 -0.48 7.17 -0.73
C VAL A 50 -0.66 8.13 0.44
N ARG A 51 -1.86 8.70 0.56
CA ARG A 51 -2.18 9.59 1.68
C ARG A 51 -2.22 8.79 2.97
N ASP A 52 -1.62 9.35 4.01
CA ASP A 52 -1.86 8.89 5.37
C ASP A 52 -3.34 9.11 5.72
N ALA A 53 -3.86 8.37 6.71
CA ALA A 53 -5.19 8.64 7.23
C ALA A 53 -5.25 10.09 7.72
N ASP A 54 -6.36 10.78 7.45
CA ASP A 54 -6.56 12.15 7.94
C ASP A 54 -6.44 12.15 9.46
N VAL A 55 -5.43 12.87 9.96
CA VAL A 55 -5.20 13.03 11.38
C VAL A 55 -6.18 14.09 11.86
N GLU A 56 -7.29 13.66 12.48
CA GLU A 56 -8.31 14.57 13.01
C GLU A 56 -7.77 15.50 14.12
N VAL A 57 -6.66 15.11 14.77
CA VAL A 57 -6.06 15.83 15.91
C VAL A 57 -4.55 15.88 15.75
N GLU A 58 -3.98 17.09 15.62
CA GLU A 58 -2.53 17.28 15.57
C GLU A 58 -1.81 16.62 16.75
N GLY A 59 -0.72 15.91 16.46
CA GLY A 59 0.10 15.21 17.46
C GLY A 59 -0.31 13.76 17.73
N VAL A 60 -1.40 13.26 17.13
CA VAL A 60 -1.72 11.83 17.16
C VAL A 60 -0.71 11.06 16.29
N PRO A 61 -0.11 9.95 16.78
CA PRO A 61 0.77 9.11 15.97
C PRO A 61 0.07 8.61 14.71
N VAL A 62 0.77 8.64 13.59
CA VAL A 62 0.30 8.05 12.33
C VAL A 62 0.16 6.53 12.48
N ALA A 63 -0.58 5.87 11.57
CA ALA A 63 -0.71 4.42 11.57
C ALA A 63 0.66 3.69 11.57
N PRO A 64 0.78 2.53 12.25
CA PRO A 64 1.98 1.70 12.18
C PRO A 64 2.26 1.25 10.75
N LEU A 65 3.54 1.09 10.41
CA LEU A 65 3.97 0.64 9.09
C LEU A 65 4.14 -0.88 9.05
N ASP A 66 4.15 -1.46 7.84
CA ASP A 66 4.56 -2.85 7.57
C ASP A 66 3.81 -3.88 8.43
N VAL A 67 2.49 -3.67 8.60
CA VAL A 67 1.63 -4.56 9.37
C VAL A 67 1.49 -5.88 8.60
N ARG A 68 2.06 -6.95 9.16
CA ARG A 68 2.04 -8.28 8.56
C ARG A 68 1.46 -9.32 9.50
N CYS A 69 0.70 -10.23 8.91
CA CYS A 69 0.24 -11.44 9.58
C CYS A 69 1.03 -12.63 9.01
N HIS A 70 1.75 -13.36 9.88
CA HIS A 70 2.69 -14.41 9.45
C HIS A 70 2.16 -15.82 9.68
N ASP A 71 1.65 -16.09 10.88
CA ASP A 71 1.21 -17.42 11.29
C ASP A 71 -0.23 -17.31 11.74
N VAL A 72 -1.13 -18.00 11.04
CA VAL A 72 -2.56 -17.98 11.28
C VAL A 72 -3.03 -19.40 11.47
N ASN A 73 -3.57 -19.69 12.63
CA ASN A 73 -4.28 -20.93 12.89
C ASN A 73 -5.54 -20.65 13.72
N LYS A 74 -6.23 -21.72 14.12
CA LYS A 74 -7.50 -21.64 14.84
C LYS A 74 -7.38 -21.05 16.26
N ASP A 75 -6.19 -21.08 16.85
CA ASP A 75 -5.96 -20.72 18.25
C ASP A 75 -5.16 -19.40 18.38
N TYR A 76 -4.33 -19.06 17.40
CA TYR A 76 -3.53 -17.84 17.44
C TYR A 76 -3.25 -17.23 16.05
N VAL A 77 -2.89 -15.95 16.09
CA VAL A 77 -2.28 -15.23 14.98
C VAL A 77 -1.00 -14.52 15.44
N VAL A 78 0.03 -14.50 14.61
CA VAL A 78 1.25 -13.68 14.84
C VAL A 78 1.23 -12.47 13.93
N VAL A 79 1.20 -11.29 14.53
CA VAL A 79 1.17 -10.00 13.82
C VAL A 79 2.44 -9.20 14.17
N THR A 80 3.08 -8.60 13.17
CA THR A 80 4.24 -7.72 13.34
C THR A 80 4.00 -6.39 12.64
N TRP A 81 4.55 -5.31 13.17
CA TRP A 81 4.50 -3.97 12.56
C TRP A 81 5.77 -3.19 12.91
N LYS A 82 5.97 -2.07 12.22
CA LYS A 82 7.00 -1.06 12.50
C LYS A 82 6.34 0.20 13.06
N GLN A 83 7.13 1.00 13.77
CA GLN A 83 6.68 2.32 14.22
C GLN A 83 6.27 3.20 13.02
N PRO A 84 5.40 4.20 13.24
CA PRO A 84 5.01 5.16 12.21
C PRO A 84 6.23 5.94 11.67
N ALA A 85 6.18 6.37 10.41
CA ALA A 85 7.27 7.14 9.78
C ALA A 85 7.45 8.53 10.41
N VAL A 86 6.35 9.12 10.88
CA VAL A 86 6.33 10.44 11.52
C VAL A 86 5.89 10.21 12.96
N GLU A 87 6.84 10.28 13.88
CA GLU A 87 6.52 10.38 15.30
C GLU A 87 5.96 11.78 15.56
N GLY A 88 4.71 11.85 16.05
CA GLY A 88 4.20 13.07 16.66
C GLY A 88 5.10 13.48 17.83
N SER A 89 4.90 14.67 18.38
CA SER A 89 5.76 15.22 19.46
C SER A 89 5.74 14.41 20.77
N SER A 90 4.93 13.36 20.88
CA SER A 90 4.74 12.54 22.08
C SER A 90 5.18 11.09 21.87
N PRO A 91 5.77 10.42 22.88
CA PRO A 91 6.22 9.04 22.76
C PRO A 91 5.04 8.07 22.58
N ILE A 92 5.26 7.00 21.82
CA ILE A 92 4.28 5.92 21.65
C ILE A 92 4.20 5.10 22.94
N LEU A 93 3.01 5.07 23.55
CA LEU A 93 2.76 4.33 24.80
C LEU A 93 2.35 2.86 24.58
N GLY A 94 1.80 2.54 23.40
CA GLY A 94 1.29 1.21 23.08
C GLY A 94 0.47 1.21 21.79
N TYR A 95 -0.01 0.02 21.42
CA TYR A 95 -0.83 -0.20 20.23
C TYR A 95 -2.13 -0.92 20.61
N TYR A 96 -3.23 -0.55 19.96
CA TYR A 96 -4.49 -1.27 20.05
C TYR A 96 -4.61 -2.25 18.89
N ILE A 97 -4.92 -3.51 19.21
CA ILE A 97 -5.23 -4.55 18.22
C ILE A 97 -6.75 -4.77 18.28
N HIS A 98 -7.43 -4.52 17.17
CA HIS A 98 -8.88 -4.66 17.02
C HIS A 98 -9.23 -5.84 16.12
#